data_AF-A0A174JYT8-F1
#
_entry.id   AF-A0A174JYT8-F1
#
_cell.length_a   1.000
_cell.length_b   1.000
_cell.length_c   1.000
_cell.angle_alpha   90.00
_cell.angle_beta   90.00
_cell.angle_gamma   90.00
#
_symmetry.space_group_name_H-M   'P 1'
#
loop_
_entity.id
_entity.type
_entity.pdbx_description
1 polymer ?
#
loop_
_entity_poly.entity_id
_entity_poly.type
_entity_poly.pdbx_seq_one_letter_code
_entity_poly.pdbx_strand_id
1 'polypeptide(L)' 'MKRVFIPIGVALKQARDAYGYPKDYGICACYDVENMGWCKDEVTRWYHFTSVDGKPAYTLKR' A
#
# COMPACT_ATOMS: atom_id res chain seq x y z
N MET A 1 -3.90 -13.96 -10.16
CA MET A 1 -3.24 -14.19 -8.85
C MET A 1 -4.02 -13.43 -7.78
N LYS A 2 -4.27 -14.01 -6.60
CA LYS A 2 -5.05 -13.36 -5.53
C LYS A 2 -4.17 -12.33 -4.81
N ARG A 3 -4.61 -11.07 -4.68
CA ARG A 3 -3.91 -10.03 -3.91
C ARG A 3 -4.05 -10.29 -2.41
N VAL A 4 -2.98 -10.09 -1.65
CA VAL A 4 -3.00 -10.18 -0.18
C VAL A 4 -3.30 -8.82 0.44
N PHE A 5 -4.11 -8.81 1.50
CA PHE A 5 -4.35 -7.59 2.26
C PHE A 5 -3.17 -7.30 3.19
N ILE A 6 -2.66 -6.07 3.14
CA ILE A 6 -1.65 -5.57 4.07
C ILE A 6 -2.18 -4.26 4.67
N PRO A 7 -2.32 -4.14 6.01
CA PRO A 7 -2.70 -2.88 6.64
C PRO A 7 -1.72 -1.75 6.29
N ILE A 8 -2.22 -0.53 6.06
CA ILE A 8 -1.37 0.55 5.51
C ILE A 8 -0.15 0.85 6.38
N GLY A 9 -0.30 0.85 7.71
CA GLY A 9 0.82 1.06 8.62
C GLY A 9 1.89 -0.03 8.52
N VAL A 10 1.47 -1.27 8.24
CA VAL A 10 2.39 -2.41 8.06
C VAL A 10 3.12 -2.28 6.72
N ALA A 11 2.41 -1.98 5.63
CA ALA A 11 3.03 -1.76 4.33
C ALA A 11 4.06 -0.61 4.39
N LEU A 12 3.68 0.53 4.96
CA LEU A 12 4.62 1.65 5.11
C LEU A 12 5.82 1.31 5.99
N LYS A 13 5.62 0.55 7.08
CA LYS A 13 6.74 0.06 7.90
C LYS A 13 7.67 -0.84 7.09
N GLN A 14 7.12 -1.80 6.35
CA GLN A 14 7.91 -2.71 5.51
C GLN A 14 8.72 -1.96 4.45
N ALA A 15 8.13 -1.01 3.74
CA ALA A 15 8.85 -0.20 2.75
C ALA A 15 9.99 0.62 3.39
N ARG A 16 9.77 1.17 4.58
CA ARG A 16 10.80 1.92 5.32
C ARG A 16 11.95 1.02 5.76
N ASP A 17 11.62 -0.15 6.30
CA ASP A 17 12.63 -1.11 6.75
C ASP A 17 13.44 -1.67 5.56
N ALA A 18 12.80 -1.89 4.41
CA ALA A 18 13.43 -2.46 3.22
C ALA A 18 14.24 -1.45 2.38
N TYR A 19 13.76 -0.21 2.25
CA TYR A 19 14.29 0.76 1.28
C TYR A 19 14.68 2.11 1.89
N GLY A 20 14.50 2.32 3.20
CA GLY A 20 14.91 3.54 3.89
C GLY A 20 14.04 4.78 3.62
N TYR A 21 12.77 4.60 3.23
CA TYR A 21 11.87 5.72 2.99
C TYR A 21 11.62 6.60 4.24
N PRO A 22 11.39 7.92 4.07
CA PRO A 22 10.99 8.81 5.15
C PRO A 22 9.68 8.44 5.85
N LYS A 23 9.49 8.92 7.10
CA LYS A 23 8.29 8.62 7.92
C LYS A 23 7.02 9.33 7.43
N ASP A 24 7.16 10.47 6.78
CA ASP A 24 6.08 11.28 6.22
C ASP A 24 5.61 10.77 4.84
N TYR A 25 6.36 9.86 4.21
CA TYR A 25 5.98 9.30 2.92
C TYR A 25 4.76 8.39 3.04
N GLY A 26 3.81 8.60 2.12
CA GLY A 26 2.59 7.83 1.99
C GLY A 26 2.73 6.68 0.98
N ILE A 27 1.63 5.93 0.79
CA ILE A 27 1.64 4.69 0.00
C ILE A 27 2.12 4.89 -1.45
N CYS A 28 1.70 5.97 -2.11
CA CYS A 28 2.10 6.27 -3.50
C CYS A 28 3.56 6.74 -3.64
N ALA A 29 4.24 7.06 -2.54
CA ALA A 29 5.67 7.40 -2.55
C ALA A 29 6.53 6.18 -2.22
N CYS A 30 6.02 5.27 -1.38
CA CYS A 30 6.74 4.06 -0.94
C CYS A 30 6.59 2.88 -1.91
N TYR A 31 5.57 2.88 -2.76
CA TYR A 31 5.27 1.78 -3.68
C TYR A 31 4.86 2.31 -5.05
N ASP A 32 5.18 1.54 -6.09
CA ASP A 32 4.59 1.71 -7.41
C ASP A 32 3.14 1.20 -7.36
N VAL A 33 2.19 2.13 -7.31
CA VAL A 33 0.76 1.83 -7.18
C VAL A 33 0.20 1.54 -8.57
N GLU A 34 -0.14 0.27 -8.81
CA GLU A 34 -0.68 -0.24 -10.07
C GLU A 34 -2.10 0.28 -10.36
N ASN A 35 -2.90 0.47 -9.31
CA ASN A 35 -4.28 0.93 -9.40
C ASN A 35 -4.76 1.45 -8.04
N MET A 36 -5.72 2.37 -8.02
CA MET A 36 -6.35 2.86 -6.80
C MET A 36 -7.77 3.36 -7.07
N GLY A 37 -8.55 3.49 -6.02
CA GLY A 37 -9.89 4.06 -6.09
C GLY A 37 -10.54 4.22 -4.74
N TRP A 38 -11.85 4.45 -4.75
CA TRP A 38 -12.66 4.59 -3.54
C TRP A 38 -13.45 3.31 -3.29
N CYS A 39 -13.63 2.99 -2.02
CA CYS A 39 -14.62 2.03 -1.56
C CYS A 39 -16.04 2.64 -1.70
N LYS A 40 -17.06 1.81 -1.50
CA LYS A 40 -18.47 2.23 -1.61
C LYS A 40 -18.86 3.33 -0.62
N ASP A 41 -18.08 3.52 0.46
CA ASP A 41 -18.28 4.58 1.44
C ASP A 41 -17.80 5.95 0.95
N GLU A 42 -17.17 6.04 -0.23
CA GLU A 42 -16.62 7.26 -0.83
C GLU A 42 -15.59 8.00 0.05
N VAL A 43 -15.12 7.38 1.13
CA VAL A 43 -14.16 7.94 2.09
C VAL A 43 -12.93 7.04 2.19
N THR A 44 -13.11 5.72 2.21
CA THR A 44 -11.99 4.79 2.26
C THR A 44 -11.43 4.59 0.87
N ARG A 45 -10.12 4.76 0.70
CA ARG A 45 -9.39 4.46 -0.53
C ARG A 45 -8.76 3.09 -0.48
N TRP A 46 -8.73 2.40 -1.61
CA TRP A 46 -7.95 1.18 -1.79
C TRP A 46 -6.79 1.44 -2.76
N TYR A 47 -5.69 0.73 -2.56
CA TYR A 47 -4.48 0.80 -3.39
C TYR A 47 -3.99 -0.60 -3.71
N HIS A 48 -3.68 -0.86 -4.98
CA HIS A 48 -3.04 -2.09 -5.45
C HIS A 48 -1.57 -1.81 -5.72
N PHE A 49 -0.69 -2.71 -5.29
CA PHE A 49 0.75 -2.60 -5.45
C PHE A 49 1.42 -3.97 -5.33
N THR A 50 2.69 -4.05 -5.71
CA THR A 50 3.53 -5.22 -5.42
C THR A 50 4.24 -5.01 -4.09
N SER A 51 4.11 -5.97 -3.16
CA SER A 51 4.74 -5.91 -1.83
C SER A 51 6.26 -5.98 -1.90
N VAL A 52 6.94 -5.70 -0.78
CA VAL A 52 8.41 -5.81 -0.67
C VAL A 52 8.92 -7.24 -0.95
N ASP A 53 8.06 -8.24 -0.76
CA ASP A 53 8.35 -9.65 -1.05
C ASP A 53 8.01 -10.06 -2.50
N GLY A 54 7.66 -9.10 -3.36
CA GLY A 54 7.28 -9.35 -4.75
C GLY A 54 5.87 -9.95 -4.93
N LYS A 55 4.99 -9.87 -3.93
CA LYS A 55 3.64 -10.45 -3.99
C LYS A 55 2.60 -9.38 -4.33
N PRO A 56 1.62 -9.65 -5.21
CA PRO A 56 0.51 -8.73 -5.42
C PRO A 56 -0.25 -8.46 -4.12
N ALA A 57 -0.41 -7.20 -3.76
CA ALA A 57 -0.99 -6.77 -2.50
C ALA A 57 -2.01 -5.64 -2.68
N TYR A 58 -2.82 -5.42 -1.65
CA TYR A 58 -3.64 -4.23 -1.53
C TYR A 58 -3.71 -3.71 -0.10
N THR A 59 -3.97 -2.42 0.04
CA THR A 59 -4.22 -1.77 1.34
C THR A 59 -5.44 -0.86 1.29
N LEU A 60 -5.94 -0.48 2.46
CA LEU A 60 -7.04 0.47 2.65
C LEU A 60 -6.55 1.67 3.48
N LYS A 61 -6.98 2.86 3.08
CA LYS A 61 -6.71 4.12 3.78
C LYS A 61 -8.01 4.90 3.93
N ARG A 62 -8.43 5.13 5.17
CA ARG A 62 -9.47 6.12 5.46
C ARG A 62 -8.87 7.52 5.53
#